data_AF-A0A7C4F2R1-F1
#
_entry.id   AF-A0A7C4F2R1-F1
#
_cell.length_a   1.000
_cell.length_b   1.000
_cell.length_c   1.000
_cell.angle_alpha   90.00
_cell.angle_beta   90.00
_cell.angle_gamma   90.00
#
_symmetry.space_group_name_H-M   'P 1'
#
loop_
_entity.id
_entity.type
_entity.pdbx_description
1 polymer ?
#
loop_
_entity_poly.entity_id
_entity_poly.type
_entity_poly.pdbx_seq_one_letter_code
_entity_poly.pdbx_strand_id
1 'polypeptide(L)' 'FSKALEYADAIKVKRVVLVGPKELREGQVVIRDMTTGRQEAVAREDLARVLKSVA' A
#
# COMPACT_ATOMS: atom_id res chain seq x y z
N PHE A 1 -7.11 -10.07 -4.00
CA PHE A 1 -5.92 -9.55 -3.29
C PHE A 1 -4.84 -10.61 -3.05
N SER A 2 -5.16 -11.90 -2.87
CA SER A 2 -4.16 -12.95 -2.57
C SER A 2 -3.00 -13.06 -3.57
N LYS A 3 -3.26 -13.12 -4.88
CA LYS A 3 -2.20 -13.22 -5.91
C LYS A 3 -1.26 -12.01 -5.96
N ALA A 4 -1.78 -10.80 -5.72
CA ALA A 4 -0.96 -9.60 -5.73
C ALA A 4 -0.02 -9.54 -4.52
N LEU A 5 -0.49 -10.03 -3.36
CA LEU A 5 0.32 -10.16 -2.16
C LEU A 5 1.37 -11.25 -2.31
N GLU A 6 1.01 -12.42 -2.86
CA GLU A 6 2.00 -13.48 -3.13
C GLU A 6 3.05 -13.04 -4.15
N TYR A 7 2.65 -12.33 -5.20
CA TYR A 7 3.61 -11.76 -6.15
C TYR A 7 4.53 -10.74 -5.48
N ALA A 8 3.97 -9.86 -4.66
CA ALA A 8 4.72 -8.88 -3.88
C ALA A 8 5.72 -9.53 -2.89
N ASP A 9 5.30 -10.57 -2.21
CA ASP A 9 6.16 -11.34 -1.31
C ASP A 9 7.29 -12.04 -2.08
N ALA A 10 6.97 -12.65 -3.23
CA ALA A 10 7.94 -13.30 -4.10
C ALA A 10 9.03 -12.35 -4.62
N ILE A 11 8.68 -11.10 -4.92
CA ILE A 11 9.64 -10.05 -5.32
C ILE A 11 10.29 -9.34 -4.12
N LYS A 12 10.02 -9.80 -2.89
CA LYS A 12 10.51 -9.23 -1.62
C LYS A 12 10.29 -7.72 -1.50
N VAL A 13 9.16 -7.20 -1.96
CA VAL A 13 8.86 -5.78 -1.73
C VAL A 13 8.60 -5.54 -0.26
N LYS A 14 9.16 -4.45 0.26
CA LYS A 14 8.96 -4.05 1.65
C LYS A 14 7.52 -3.58 1.89
N ARG A 15 6.90 -2.95 0.88
CA ARG A 15 5.55 -2.36 0.98
C ARG A 15 4.73 -2.59 -0.27
N VAL A 16 3.42 -2.75 -0.08
CA VAL A 16 2.42 -2.96 -1.12
C VAL A 16 1.35 -1.90 -0.97
N VAL A 17 1.04 -1.17 -2.04
CA VAL A 17 -0.08 -0.21 -2.04
C VAL A 17 -1.28 -0.90 -2.67
N LEU A 18 -2.32 -1.09 -1.88
CA LEU A 18 -3.61 -1.63 -2.31
C LEU A 18 -4.49 -0.46 -2.76
N VAL A 19 -4.76 -0.44 -4.07
CA VAL A 19 -5.63 0.55 -4.69
C VAL A 19 -6.84 -0.19 -5.25
N GLY A 20 -7.92 -0.19 -4.48
CA GLY A 20 -9.21 -0.74 -4.89
C GLY A 20 -10.17 0.33 -5.43
N PRO A 21 -11.29 -0.08 -6.03
CA PRO A 21 -12.36 0.84 -6.43
C PRO A 21 -13.04 1.53 -5.22
N LYS A 22 -13.02 0.88 -4.05
CA LYS A 22 -13.53 1.46 -2.79
C LYS A 22 -12.59 2.56 -2.28
N GLU A 23 -11.30 2.26 -2.21
CA GLU A 23 -10.23 3.22 -1.92
C GLU A 23 -10.29 4.45 -2.85
N LEU A 24 -10.45 4.23 -4.15
CA LEU A 24 -10.60 5.32 -5.13
C LEU A 24 -11.83 6.18 -4.90
N ARG A 25 -12.94 5.61 -4.42
CA ARG A 25 -14.17 6.36 -4.09
C ARG A 25 -14.03 7.17 -2.81
N GLU A 26 -13.36 6.62 -1.81
CA GLU A 26 -13.12 7.29 -0.52
C GLU A 26 -11.91 8.24 -0.56
N GLY A 27 -11.13 8.23 -1.65
CA GLY A 27 -9.94 9.09 -1.79
C GLY A 27 -8.79 8.66 -0.88
N GLN A 28 -8.77 7.41 -0.43
CA GLN A 28 -7.73 6.83 0.42
C GLN A 28 -7.16 5.57 -0.23
N VAL A 29 -5.98 5.14 0.17
CA VAL A 29 -5.33 3.90 -0.29
C VAL A 29 -4.77 3.16 0.92
N VAL A 30 -4.67 1.85 0.85
CA VAL A 30 -4.11 1.07 1.96
C VAL A 30 -2.69 0.67 1.62
N ILE A 31 -1.74 1.09 2.44
CA ILE A 31 -0.35 0.62 2.36
C ILE A 31 -0.19 -0.53 3.33
N ARG A 32 0.29 -1.66 2.82
CA ARG A 32 0.64 -2.83 3.60
C ARG A 32 2.14 -3.03 3.62
N ASP A 33 2.72 -2.98 4.80
CA ASP A 33 4.12 -3.33 5.04
C ASP A 33 4.24 -4.87 5.10
N MET A 34 4.96 -5.46 4.15
CA MET A 34 5.20 -6.91 4.11
C MET A 34 6.27 -7.32 5.13
N THR A 35 7.12 -6.38 5.57
CA THR A 35 8.14 -6.66 6.60
C THR A 35 7.53 -6.81 7.99
N THR A 36 6.55 -5.97 8.34
CA THR A 36 5.93 -5.99 9.69
C THR A 36 4.51 -6.54 9.70
N GLY A 37 3.91 -6.78 8.53
CA GLY A 37 2.51 -7.17 8.38
C GLY A 37 1.50 -6.04 8.67
N ARG A 38 1.97 -4.79 8.90
CA ARG A 38 1.09 -3.66 9.22
C ARG A 38 0.34 -3.19 7.98
N GLN A 39 -0.90 -2.75 8.17
CA GLN A 39 -1.72 -2.13 7.14
C GLN A 39 -2.13 -0.75 7.64
N GLU A 40 -1.89 0.28 6.85
CA GLU A 40 -2.26 1.65 7.15
C GLU A 40 -3.06 2.23 5.99
N ALA A 41 -4.21 2.83 6.31
CA ALA A 41 -4.98 3.59 5.34
C ALA A 41 -4.42 5.01 5.28
N VAL A 42 -4.10 5.46 4.09
CA VAL A 42 -3.45 6.74 3.82
C VAL A 42 -4.30 7.50 2.83
N ALA A 43 -4.59 8.77 3.10
CA ALA A 43 -5.27 9.62 2.13
C ALA A 43 -4.46 9.67 0.83
N ARG A 44 -5.14 9.70 -0.33
CA ARG A 44 -4.49 9.78 -1.64
C ARG A 44 -3.62 11.03 -1.77
N GLU A 45 -4.01 12.12 -1.12
CA GLU A 45 -3.26 13.36 -1.06
C GLU A 45 -1.95 13.21 -0.28
N ASP A 46 -1.96 12.42 0.80
CA ASP A 46 -0.80 12.17 1.65
C ASP A 46 0.07 11.01 1.14
N LEU A 47 -0.45 10.16 0.24
CA LEU A 47 0.28 9.06 -0.39
C LEU A 47 1.61 9.52 -1.00
N ALA A 48 1.61 10.65 -1.72
CA ALA A 48 2.83 11.21 -2.31
C ALA A 48 3.84 11.64 -1.24
N ARG A 49 3.36 12.07 -0.07
CA ARG A 49 4.19 12.49 1.06
C ARG A 49 4.79 11.29 1.78
N VAL A 50 3.99 10.26 2.05
CA VAL A 50 4.44 9.00 2.66
C VAL A 50 5.46 8.27 1.78
N LEU A 51 5.25 8.25 0.45
CA LEU A 51 6.22 7.68 -0.49
C LEU A 51 7.53 8.49 -0.56
N LYS A 52 7.45 9.83 -0.51
CA LYS A 52 8.65 10.70 -0.57
C LYS A 52 9.42 10.75 0.75
N SER A 53 8.76 10.57 1.88
CA SER A 53 9.41 10.67 3.20
C SER A 53 10.31 9.46 3.51
N VAL A 54 10.32 8.45 2.65
CA VAL A 54 11.16 7.24 2.78
C VAL A 54 12.16 7.17 1.62
N ALA A 55 12.79 8.31 1.31
CA ALA A 55 13.97 8.41 0.46
C ALA A 55 15.23 8.56 1.33
#